data_AF-A0A529QAN3-F1
#
_entry.id   AF-A0A529QAN3-F1
#
_cell.length_a   1.000
_cell.length_b   1.000
_cell.length_c   1.000
_cell.angle_alpha   90.00
_cell.angle_beta   90.00
_cell.angle_gamma   90.00
#
_symmetry.space_group_name_H-M   'P 1'
#
loop_
_entity.id
_entity.type
_entity.pdbx_description
1 polymer ?
#
loop_
_entity_poly.entity_id
_entity_poly.type
_entity_poly.pdbx_seq_one_letter_code
_entity_poly.pdbx_strand_id
1 'polypeptide(L)'
;MNPNYRNLALWAIIAVLLIALFNLFQTPQTRGATTDIPYSQFLQDVASGRVKSVTIAGARVFGNYTDNANGFQTYSPGDPSLVSRLQDKNVTITAKPETDGSNSLFGYLISWLPMILILGVWIFFMRQMQ
;
A
#
# COMPACT_ATOMS: atom_id res chain seq x y z
N MET A 1 -5.99 -45.33 19.03
CA MET A 1 -5.77 -43.99 18.43
C MET A 1 -5.42 -43.04 19.57
N ASN A 2 -4.14 -42.71 19.72
CA ASN A 2 -3.67 -42.00 20.92
C ASN A 2 -4.23 -40.57 20.93
N PRO A 3 -4.80 -40.10 22.05
CA PRO A 3 -5.36 -38.75 22.18
C PRO A 3 -4.36 -37.63 21.84
N ASN A 4 -3.06 -37.92 21.88
CA ASN A 4 -1.99 -36.99 21.51
C ASN A 4 -1.94 -36.65 20.01
N TYR A 5 -2.42 -37.52 19.11
CA TYR A 5 -2.43 -37.22 17.67
C TYR A 5 -3.45 -36.13 17.30
N ARG A 6 -4.55 -36.04 18.05
CA ARG A 6 -5.58 -35.00 17.83
C ARG A 6 -5.03 -33.61 18.17
N ASN A 7 -4.28 -33.51 19.26
CA ASN A 7 -3.62 -32.27 19.67
C ASN A 7 -2.47 -31.91 18.71
N LEU A 8 -1.67 -32.89 18.27
CA LEU A 8 -0.60 -32.66 17.30
C LEU A 8 -1.12 -32.18 15.94
N ALA A 9 -2.25 -32.75 15.48
CA ALA A 9 -2.90 -32.30 14.25
C ALA A 9 -3.46 -30.88 14.36
N LEU A 10 -4.04 -30.50 15.50
CA LEU A 10 -4.48 -29.13 15.77
C LEU A 10 -3.32 -28.14 15.76
N TRP A 11 -2.19 -28.47 16.40
CA TRP A 11 -0.99 -27.66 16.35
C TRP A 11 -0.43 -27.47 14.93
N ALA A 12 -0.44 -28.53 14.12
CA ALA A 12 -0.02 -28.45 12.72
C ALA A 12 -0.92 -27.54 11.89
N ILE A 13 -2.25 -27.61 12.09
CA ILE A 13 -3.22 -26.73 11.41
C ILE A 13 -2.97 -25.26 11.78
N ILE A 14 -2.72 -24.97 13.07
CA ILE A 14 -2.43 -23.61 13.53
C ILE A 14 -1.12 -23.08 12.92
N ALA A 15 -0.06 -23.89 12.88
CA ALA A 15 1.21 -23.50 12.28
C ALA A 15 1.06 -23.17 10.78
N VAL A 16 0.31 -23.99 10.05
CA VAL A 16 0.00 -23.73 8.62
C VAL A 16 -0.83 -22.45 8.46
N LEU A 17 -1.83 -22.23 9.33
CA LEU A 17 -2.65 -21.02 9.30
C LEU A 17 -1.79 -19.76 9.54
N LEU A 18 -0.88 -19.80 10.51
CA LEU A 18 0.04 -18.69 10.80
C LEU A 18 0.98 -18.39 9.64
N ILE A 19 1.52 -19.42 8.98
CA ILE A 19 2.38 -19.25 7.79
C ILE A 19 1.58 -18.65 6.62
N ALA A 20 0.35 -19.13 6.39
CA ALA A 20 -0.51 -18.60 5.33
C ALA A 20 -0.87 -17.13 5.58
N LEU A 21 -1.19 -16.78 6.82
CA LEU A 21 -1.46 -15.40 7.23
C LEU A 21 -0.22 -14.53 7.10
N PHE A 22 0.94 -15.01 7.53
CA PHE A 22 2.20 -14.29 7.38
C PHE A 22 2.55 -14.02 5.91
N ASN A 23 2.27 -14.96 5.00
CA ASN A 23 2.41 -14.74 3.55
C ASN A 23 1.39 -13.73 3.02
N LEU A 24 0.15 -13.76 3.51
CA LEU A 24 -0.89 -12.80 3.12
C LEU A 24 -0.55 -11.37 3.56
N PHE A 25 -0.05 -11.20 4.80
CA PHE A 25 0.36 -9.89 5.33
C PHE A 25 1.69 -9.37 4.77
N GLN A 26 2.54 -10.25 4.23
CA GLN A 26 3.74 -9.84 3.49
C GLN A 26 3.44 -9.37 2.07
N THR A 27 2.22 -9.55 1.56
CA THR A 27 1.86 -8.95 0.27
C THR A 27 1.89 -7.44 0.49
N PRO A 28 2.89 -6.71 -0.06
CA PRO A 28 2.90 -5.26 0.07
C PRO A 28 1.59 -4.82 -0.56
N GLN A 29 0.86 -3.95 0.14
CA GLN A 29 -0.30 -3.27 -0.41
C GLN A 29 0.21 -2.54 -1.66
N THR A 30 0.14 -3.21 -2.81
CA THR A 30 0.65 -2.76 -4.09
C THR A 30 -0.28 -1.65 -4.53
N ARG A 31 -0.05 -0.46 -3.97
CA ARG A 31 -0.32 0.79 -4.67
C ARG A 31 0.36 0.59 -6.03
N GLY A 32 -0.44 0.34 -7.06
CA GLY A 32 -0.02 -0.30 -8.31
C GLY A 32 1.31 0.25 -8.80
N ALA A 33 2.23 -0.64 -9.19
CA ALA A 33 3.63 -0.38 -9.57
C ALA A 33 3.91 1.10 -9.89
N THR A 34 4.13 1.89 -8.84
CA THR A 34 4.34 3.32 -8.99
C THR A 34 5.84 3.52 -9.03
N THR A 35 6.37 3.84 -10.20
CA THR A 35 7.82 4.01 -10.35
C THR A 35 8.23 5.36 -9.77
N ASP A 36 9.20 5.36 -8.86
CA ASP A 36 9.87 6.60 -8.42
C ASP A 36 10.70 7.16 -9.57
N ILE A 37 10.40 8.40 -9.96
CA ILE A 37 11.14 9.10 -11.01
C ILE A 37 11.72 10.42 -10.49
N PRO A 38 12.89 10.84 -10.99
CA PRO A 38 13.43 12.16 -10.70
C PRO A 38 12.47 13.28 -11.13
N TYR A 39 12.45 14.38 -10.38
CA TYR A 39 11.60 15.55 -10.71
C TYR A 39 11.90 16.11 -12.11
N SER A 40 13.18 16.11 -12.52
CA SER A 40 13.60 16.53 -13.86
C SER A 40 13.02 15.64 -14.95
N GLN A 41 12.95 14.32 -14.73
CA GLN A 41 12.34 13.38 -15.66
C GLN A 41 10.84 13.65 -15.79
N PHE A 42 10.15 13.88 -14.67
CA PHE A 42 8.75 14.28 -14.68
C PHE A 42 8.51 15.54 -15.50
N LEU A 43 9.35 16.58 -15.35
CA LEU A 43 9.23 17.80 -16.15
C LEU A 43 9.40 17.54 -17.66
N GLN A 44 10.30 16.64 -18.05
CA GLN A 44 10.46 16.23 -19.44
C GLN A 44 9.23 15.46 -19.96
N ASP A 45 8.67 14.57 -19.14
CA ASP A 45 7.45 13.83 -19.48
C ASP A 45 6.22 14.75 -19.61
N VAL A 46 6.12 15.80 -18.78
CA VAL A 46 5.10 16.84 -18.92
C VAL A 46 5.33 17.64 -20.21
N ALA A 47 6.57 18.06 -20.47
CA ALA A 47 6.91 18.83 -21.67
C ALA A 47 6.61 18.07 -22.97
N SER A 48 6.85 16.76 -22.97
CA SER A 48 6.55 15.83 -24.08
C SER A 48 5.08 15.44 -24.19
N GLY A 49 4.22 15.84 -23.25
CA GLY A 49 2.77 15.54 -23.29
C GLY A 49 2.44 14.08 -22.94
N ARG A 50 3.36 13.36 -22.31
CA ARG A 50 3.15 11.96 -21.90
C ARG A 50 2.35 11.82 -20.61
N VAL A 51 2.16 12.91 -19.86
CA VAL A 51 1.45 12.90 -18.58
C VAL A 51 -0.02 13.22 -18.80
N LYS A 52 -0.91 12.33 -18.34
CA LYS A 52 -2.37 12.49 -18.47
C LYS A 52 -2.99 13.22 -17.29
N SER A 53 -2.60 12.80 -16.09
CA SER A 53 -3.18 13.29 -14.85
C SER A 53 -2.14 13.29 -13.76
N VAL A 54 -2.22 14.28 -12.87
CA VAL A 54 -1.32 14.47 -11.74
C VAL A 54 -2.15 14.76 -10.48
N THR A 55 -1.81 14.08 -9.39
CA THR A 55 -2.30 14.38 -8.04
C THR A 55 -1.15 14.94 -7.21
N ILE A 56 -1.32 16.16 -6.71
CA ILE A 56 -0.35 16.84 -5.84
C ILE A 56 -0.83 16.71 -4.39
N ALA A 57 -0.01 16.11 -3.54
CA ALA A 57 -0.27 15.93 -2.11
C ALA A 57 0.94 16.40 -1.30
N GLY A 58 0.89 17.64 -0.81
CA GLY A 58 2.05 18.31 -0.21
C GLY A 58 3.20 18.41 -1.21
N ALA A 59 4.39 17.93 -0.83
CA ALA A 59 5.55 17.86 -1.71
C ALA A 59 5.54 16.66 -2.67
N ARG A 60 4.64 15.69 -2.48
CA ARG A 60 4.60 14.47 -3.28
C ARG A 60 3.65 14.63 -4.46
N VAL A 61 4.11 14.18 -5.62
CA VAL A 61 3.39 14.27 -6.89
C VAL A 61 3.22 12.85 -7.43
N PHE A 62 1.98 12.45 -7.65
CA PHE A 62 1.63 11.19 -8.30
C PHE A 62 1.07 11.48 -9.67
N GLY A 63 1.32 10.63 -10.66
CA GLY A 63 0.70 10.81 -11.96
C GLY A 63 0.54 9.52 -12.73
N ASN A 64 -0.25 9.60 -13.79
CA ASN A 64 -0.44 8.52 -14.75
C ASN A 64 -0.05 9.02 -16.13
N TYR A 65 0.61 8.15 -16.89
CA TYR A 65 0.94 8.46 -18.27
C TYR A 65 -0.28 8.32 -19.20
N THR A 66 -0.16 8.89 -20.40
CA THR A 66 -1.16 8.78 -21.48
C THR A 66 -1.06 7.44 -22.22
N ASP A 67 0.15 6.89 -22.28
CA ASP A 67 0.53 5.69 -23.05
C ASP A 67 0.34 4.38 -22.26
N ASN A 68 0.38 4.43 -20.92
CA ASN A 68 0.26 3.25 -20.07
C ASN A 68 -0.56 3.53 -18.79
N ALA A 69 -1.18 2.48 -18.24
CA ALA A 69 -1.81 2.48 -16.93
C ALA A 69 -0.79 2.50 -15.77
N ASN A 70 0.51 2.40 -16.06
CA ASN A 70 1.56 2.53 -15.06
C ASN A 70 1.62 3.97 -14.52
N GLY A 71 1.51 4.09 -13.20
CA GLY A 71 1.67 5.36 -12.49
C GLY A 71 3.14 5.66 -12.18
N PHE A 72 3.44 6.92 -11.92
CA PHE A 72 4.73 7.38 -11.43
C PHE A 72 4.54 8.22 -10.17
N GLN A 73 5.60 8.31 -9.37
CA GLN A 73 5.67 9.22 -8.23
C GLN A 73 6.98 10.03 -8.29
N THR A 74 6.91 11.27 -7.84
CA THR A 74 8.07 12.16 -7.71
C THR A 74 7.85 13.14 -6.57
N TYR A 75 8.89 13.90 -6.22
CA TYR A 75 8.82 14.95 -5.21
C TYR A 75 9.09 16.31 -5.86
N SER A 76 8.18 17.24 -5.66
CA SER A 76 8.35 18.62 -6.09
C SER A 76 9.12 19.39 -5.01
N PRO A 77 10.17 20.14 -5.38
CA PRO A 77 10.88 21.03 -4.47
C PRO A 77 10.10 22.34 -4.15
N GLY A 78 8.83 22.44 -4.54
CA GLY A 78 8.00 23.64 -4.34
C GLY A 78 8.09 24.64 -5.50
N ASP A 79 8.12 24.15 -6.75
CA ASP A 79 8.17 24.98 -7.96
C ASP A 79 6.83 25.68 -8.23
N PRO A 80 6.74 27.03 -8.14
CA PRO A 80 5.49 27.76 -8.37
C PRO A 80 5.01 27.69 -9.83
N SER A 81 5.92 27.41 -10.77
CA SER A 81 5.61 27.35 -12.20
C SER A 81 5.00 26.01 -12.62
N LEU A 82 5.03 24.99 -11.76
CA LEU A 82 4.60 23.64 -12.10
C LEU A 82 3.13 23.59 -12.52
N VAL A 83 2.24 24.24 -11.77
CA VAL A 83 0.80 24.26 -12.06
C VAL A 83 0.52 24.87 -13.43
N SER A 84 1.20 25.97 -13.76
CA SER A 84 1.09 26.62 -15.08
C SER A 84 1.53 25.67 -16.19
N ARG A 85 2.68 25.01 -16.06
CA ARG A 85 3.20 24.07 -17.07
C ARG A 85 2.27 22.88 -17.30
N LEU A 86 1.66 22.37 -16.23
CA LEU A 86 0.68 21.29 -16.31
C LEU A 86 -0.60 21.75 -17.02
N GLN A 87 -1.07 22.96 -16.71
CA GLN A 87 -2.24 23.57 -17.36
C GLN A 87 -1.99 23.83 -18.84
N ASP A 88 -0.81 24.36 -19.21
CA ASP A 88 -0.41 24.62 -20.61
C ASP A 88 -0.42 23.33 -21.46
N LYS A 89 -0.20 22.18 -20.80
CA LYS A 89 -0.20 20.85 -21.43
C LYS A 89 -1.53 20.12 -21.30
N ASN A 90 -2.59 20.77 -20.84
CA ASN A 90 -3.92 20.19 -20.61
C ASN A 90 -3.90 18.95 -19.70
N VAL A 91 -2.97 18.91 -18.74
CA VAL A 91 -2.89 17.82 -17.77
C VAL A 91 -3.99 18.00 -16.73
N THR A 92 -4.67 16.91 -16.35
CA THR A 92 -5.66 16.97 -15.28
C THR A 92 -4.95 17.09 -13.92
N ILE A 93 -5.18 18.19 -13.20
CA ILE A 93 -4.55 18.46 -11.90
C ILE A 93 -5.54 18.20 -10.78
N THR A 94 -5.18 17.34 -9.83
CA THR A 94 -5.94 17.08 -8.60
C THR A 94 -5.10 17.49 -7.39
N ALA A 95 -5.59 18.40 -6.56
CA ALA A 95 -4.95 18.73 -5.30
C ALA A 95 -5.56 17.92 -4.17
N LYS A 96 -4.71 17.29 -3.34
CA LYS A 96 -5.13 16.64 -2.09
C LYS A 96 -4.29 17.17 -0.94
N PRO A 97 -4.82 17.23 0.28
CA PRO A 97 -3.99 17.43 1.46
C PRO A 97 -2.93 16.34 1.51
N GLU A 98 -1.80 16.62 2.17
CA GLU A 98 -0.84 15.58 2.53
C GLU A 98 -1.57 14.57 3.43
N THR A 99 -2.06 13.50 2.82
CA THR A 99 -2.55 12.37 3.60
C THR A 99 -1.32 11.60 3.99
N ASP A 100 -0.88 11.75 5.23
CA ASP A 100 -0.01 10.77 5.88
C ASP A 100 -0.59 9.41 5.55
N GLY A 101 0.16 8.62 4.78
CA GLY A 101 -0.33 7.42 4.09
C GLY A 101 -0.74 6.27 5.01
N SER A 102 -1.08 6.56 6.27
CA SER A 102 -1.27 5.69 7.40
C SER A 102 -2.69 5.70 7.99
N ASN A 103 -3.53 6.72 7.72
CA ASN A 103 -4.83 6.82 8.42
C ASN A 103 -5.99 6.00 7.81
N SER A 104 -5.70 4.96 7.04
CA SER A 104 -6.76 4.03 6.65
C SER A 104 -7.19 3.25 7.89
N LEU A 105 -8.43 3.46 8.37
CA LEU A 105 -9.05 2.64 9.42
C LEU A 105 -8.89 1.13 9.14
N PHE A 106 -8.89 0.77 7.86
CA PHE A 106 -8.65 -0.58 7.37
C PHE A 106 -7.22 -1.07 7.64
N GLY A 107 -6.22 -0.18 7.53
CA GLY A 107 -4.82 -0.46 7.87
C GLY A 107 -4.60 -0.74 9.35
N TYR A 108 -5.27 0.01 10.23
CA TYR A 108 -5.25 -0.27 11.68
C TYR A 108 -5.91 -1.61 12.01
N LEU A 109 -7.06 -1.92 11.40
CA LEU A 109 -7.75 -3.21 11.59
C LEU A 109 -6.88 -4.39 11.15
N ILE A 110 -6.20 -4.27 10.01
CA ILE A 110 -5.25 -5.26 9.50
C ILE A 110 -4.04 -5.39 10.42
N SER A 111 -3.50 -4.28 10.94
CA SER A 111 -2.35 -4.27 11.83
C SER A 111 -2.62 -4.95 13.18
N TRP A 112 -3.86 -4.89 13.69
CA TRP A 112 -4.25 -5.56 14.93
C TRP A 112 -4.66 -7.02 14.75
N LEU A 113 -4.96 -7.45 13.52
CA LEU A 113 -5.40 -8.80 13.21
C LEU A 113 -4.39 -9.87 13.68
N PRO A 114 -3.06 -9.75 13.48
CA PRO A 114 -2.08 -10.69 14.01
C PRO A 114 -2.15 -10.85 15.54
N MET A 115 -2.34 -9.74 16.26
CA MET A 115 -2.39 -9.73 17.72
C MET A 115 -3.69 -10.38 18.24
N ILE A 116 -4.83 -10.04 17.63
CA ILE A 116 -6.13 -10.68 17.90
C ILE A 116 -6.10 -12.18 17.60
N LEU A 117 -5.42 -12.58 16.53
CA LEU A 117 -5.33 -13.98 16.14
C LEU A 117 -4.48 -14.80 17.10
N ILE A 118 -3.36 -14.25 17.57
CA ILE A 118 -2.55 -14.86 18.64
C ILE A 118 -3.38 -15.02 19.92
N LEU A 119 -4.12 -13.97 20.32
CA LEU A 119 -5.01 -14.04 21.48
C LEU A 119 -6.11 -15.10 21.30
N GLY A 120 -6.70 -15.20 20.11
CA GLY A 120 -7.70 -16.21 19.80
C GLY A 120 -7.16 -17.64 19.90
N VAL A 121 -5.96 -17.88 19.35
CA VAL A 121 -5.26 -19.17 19.47
C VAL A 121 -4.90 -19.46 20.94
N TRP A 122 -4.45 -18.47 21.69
CA TRP A 122 -4.12 -18.61 23.11
C TRP A 122 -5.34 -18.98 23.96
N ILE A 123 -6.48 -18.31 23.76
CA ILE A 123 -7.75 -18.62 24.43
C ILE A 123 -8.22 -20.04 24.07
N PHE A 124 -8.09 -20.43 22.79
CA PHE A 124 -8.41 -21.78 22.34
C PHE A 124 -7.57 -22.84 23.08
N PHE A 125 -6.27 -22.60 23.27
CA PHE A 125 -5.40 -23.50 24.04
C PHE A 125 -5.80 -23.62 25.52
N MET A 126 -6.11 -22.50 26.18
CA MET A 126 -6.56 -22.54 27.58
C MET A 126 -7.86 -23.33 27.73
N ARG A 127 -8.76 -23.24 26.75
CA ARG A 127 -10.01 -24.02 26.76
C ARG A 127 -9.81 -25.50 26.46
N GLN A 128 -8.68 -25.90 25.88
CA GLN A 128 -8.40 -27.29 25.51
C GLN A 128 -7.61 -28.07 26.57
N MET A 129 -6.94 -27.37 27.51
CA MET A 129 -6.24 -28.00 28.64
C MET A 129 -7.13 -28.21 29.88
N GLN A 130 -8.33 -27.62 29.90
CA GLN A 130 -9.40 -27.91 30.87
C GLN A 130 -10.27 -29.05 30.36
#